data_AF-A0A1Z4V742-F1
#
_entry.id   AF-A0A1Z4V742-F1
#
_cell.length_a   1.000
_cell.length_b   1.000
_cell.length_c   1.000
_cell.angle_alpha   90.00
_cell.angle_beta   90.00
_cell.angle_gamma   90.00
#
_symmetry.space_group_name_H-M   'P 1'
#
loop_
_entity.id
_entity.type
_entity.pdbx_description
1 polymer ?
#
loop_
_entity_poly.entity_id
_entity_poly.type
_entity_poly.pdbx_seq_one_letter_code
_entity_poly.pdbx_strand_id
1 'polypeptide(L)'
;MVNSFSEQSTKINQVLKALQMPSSPQKANQPPAKSLDELRNRQKLWRQAITSLEIIKPSNELYGLVKANLPSYQNSLKSVNDQLLKEETWVQKIANATTLAQAATKRQITAKSAPEWQKVESDFQTAISTLKIIPIGSLGSEDARKLLAEYQPKIIVARDRAKKQQLAATFYQQAMKAASQAKVYGNQNQWQSAVKSWERAVQSAYAATAVRGRGQGSREQGRNFFIPSSFFLLLSFS
;
A
#
# COMPACT_ATOMS: atom_id res chain seq x y z
N MET A 1 20.28 21.93 -62.79
CA MET A 1 19.25 20.88 -62.67
C MET A 1 19.59 19.75 -61.68
N VAL A 2 20.83 19.58 -61.20
CA VAL A 2 21.19 18.47 -60.29
C VAL A 2 20.67 18.66 -58.85
N ASN A 3 20.44 19.90 -58.40
CA ASN A 3 20.02 20.19 -57.02
C ASN A 3 18.54 19.84 -56.72
N SER A 4 17.63 19.95 -57.69
CA SER A 4 16.19 19.70 -57.46
C SER A 4 15.87 18.22 -57.26
N PHE A 5 16.54 17.33 -58.02
CA PHE A 5 16.37 15.88 -57.90
C PHE A 5 16.92 15.33 -56.58
N SER A 6 18.05 15.87 -56.12
CA SER A 6 18.63 15.52 -54.81
C SER A 6 17.71 15.93 -53.65
N GLU A 7 17.13 17.12 -53.71
CA GLU A 7 16.15 17.58 -52.71
C GLU A 7 14.85 16.78 -52.72
N GLN A 8 14.32 16.43 -53.90
CA GLN A 8 13.13 15.58 -54.02
C GLN A 8 13.38 14.17 -53.48
N SER A 9 14.51 13.54 -53.84
CA SER A 9 14.92 12.23 -53.32
C SER A 9 15.03 12.24 -51.79
N THR A 10 15.61 13.30 -51.23
CA THR A 10 15.71 13.47 -49.78
C THR A 10 14.33 13.55 -49.11
N LYS A 11 13.39 14.33 -49.69
CA LYS A 11 12.03 14.46 -49.17
C LYS A 11 11.25 13.15 -49.29
N ILE A 12 11.36 12.45 -50.43
CA ILE A 12 10.75 11.12 -50.63
C ILE A 12 11.27 10.12 -49.60
N ASN A 13 12.59 10.09 -49.37
CA ASN A 13 13.19 9.22 -48.35
C ASN A 13 12.71 9.58 -46.94
N GLN A 14 12.53 10.86 -46.63
CA GLN A 14 11.95 11.29 -45.36
C GLN A 14 10.49 10.82 -45.20
N VAL A 15 9.66 10.94 -46.24
CA VAL A 15 8.27 10.45 -46.24
C VAL A 15 8.24 8.94 -46.09
N LEU A 16 9.03 8.21 -46.88
CA LEU A 16 9.15 6.75 -46.81
C LEU A 16 9.58 6.29 -45.42
N LYS A 17 10.61 6.92 -44.86
CA LYS A 17 11.08 6.62 -43.51
C LYS A 17 10.00 6.92 -42.47
N ALA A 18 9.30 8.05 -42.57
CA ALA A 18 8.21 8.42 -41.68
C ALA A 18 7.03 7.44 -41.76
N LEU A 19 6.70 7.00 -42.98
CA LEU A 19 5.65 6.02 -43.22
C LEU A 19 6.09 4.63 -42.73
N GLN A 20 7.36 4.26 -42.81
CA GLN A 20 7.90 2.99 -42.30
C GLN A 20 8.03 2.95 -40.77
N MET A 21 8.31 4.09 -40.11
CA MET A 21 8.65 4.13 -38.68
C MET A 21 7.46 3.90 -37.72
N PRO A 22 6.19 3.86 -38.19
CA PRO A 22 5.14 3.20 -37.41
C PRO A 22 4.03 2.50 -38.23
N SER A 23 4.23 2.19 -39.51
CA SER A 23 3.24 1.47 -40.36
C SER A 23 3.00 0.00 -39.97
N SER A 24 3.42 -0.44 -38.79
CA SER A 24 2.94 -1.73 -38.31
C SER A 24 1.43 -1.59 -38.03
N PRO A 25 0.60 -2.39 -38.71
CA PRO A 25 -0.85 -2.21 -38.70
C PRO A 25 -1.42 -2.42 -37.29
N GLN A 26 -2.56 -1.78 -37.06
CA GLN A 26 -3.57 -2.09 -36.03
C GLN A 26 -3.36 -1.50 -34.62
N LYS A 27 -4.09 -0.40 -34.40
CA LYS A 27 -4.63 0.13 -33.13
C LYS A 27 -5.32 -0.91 -32.21
N ALA A 28 -5.28 -2.20 -32.54
CA ALA A 28 -5.94 -3.29 -31.82
C ALA A 28 -5.06 -4.52 -31.53
N ASN A 29 -3.90 -4.67 -32.21
CA ASN A 29 -3.09 -5.91 -32.14
C ASN A 29 -1.64 -5.71 -31.68
N GLN A 30 -1.25 -4.50 -31.27
CA GLN A 30 0.05 -4.39 -30.61
C GLN A 30 0.01 -5.10 -29.26
N PRO A 31 0.99 -5.97 -28.95
CA PRO A 31 1.05 -6.59 -27.65
C PRO A 31 1.09 -5.49 -26.58
N PRO A 32 0.42 -5.71 -25.44
CA PRO A 32 0.52 -4.81 -24.29
C PRO A 32 1.98 -4.46 -24.03
N ALA A 33 2.26 -3.18 -23.79
CA ALA A 33 3.61 -2.76 -23.45
C ALA A 33 4.07 -3.53 -22.21
N LYS A 34 5.33 -3.94 -22.19
CA LYS A 34 5.92 -4.71 -21.09
C LYS A 34 6.63 -3.83 -20.07
N SER A 35 6.90 -2.57 -20.42
CA SER A 35 7.54 -1.60 -19.52
C SER A 35 7.21 -0.15 -19.87
N LEU A 36 7.48 0.75 -18.92
CA LEU A 36 7.38 2.20 -19.15
C LEU A 36 8.40 2.67 -20.21
N ASP A 37 9.59 2.09 -20.24
CA ASP A 37 10.61 2.45 -21.22
C ASP A 37 10.20 2.07 -22.64
N GLU A 38 9.47 0.96 -22.80
CA GLU A 38 8.88 0.60 -24.08
C GLU A 38 7.85 1.65 -24.52
N LEU A 39 6.97 2.11 -23.62
CA LEU A 39 6.00 3.18 -23.93
C LEU A 39 6.69 4.51 -24.27
N ARG A 40 7.77 4.88 -23.56
CA ARG A 40 8.57 6.08 -23.86
C ARG A 40 9.26 5.96 -25.22
N ASN A 41 9.75 4.77 -25.57
CA ASN A 41 10.33 4.52 -26.89
C ASN A 41 9.26 4.64 -27.99
N ARG A 42 8.06 4.08 -27.79
CA ARG A 42 6.93 4.24 -28.71
C ARG A 42 6.56 5.73 -28.87
N GLN A 43 6.49 6.50 -27.77
CA GLN A 43 6.25 7.94 -27.80
C GLN A 43 7.29 8.68 -28.65
N LYS A 44 8.59 8.37 -28.45
CA LYS A 44 9.69 8.97 -29.21
C LYS A 44 9.57 8.69 -30.70
N LEU A 45 9.27 7.45 -31.09
CA LEU A 45 9.09 7.06 -32.49
C LEU A 45 7.93 7.81 -33.15
N TRP A 46 6.78 7.93 -32.47
CA TRP A 46 5.65 8.70 -32.98
C TRP A 46 5.99 10.18 -33.17
N ARG A 47 6.69 10.80 -32.21
CA ARG A 47 7.15 12.19 -32.34
C ARG A 47 8.08 12.37 -33.55
N GLN A 48 9.06 11.48 -33.71
CA GLN A 48 9.99 11.53 -34.84
C GLN A 48 9.29 11.38 -36.20
N ALA A 49 8.29 10.51 -36.28
CA ALA A 49 7.51 10.31 -37.49
C ALA A 49 6.63 11.53 -37.81
N ILE A 50 5.97 12.12 -36.81
CA ILE A 50 5.22 13.38 -36.96
C ILE A 50 6.14 14.51 -37.44
N THR A 51 7.29 14.71 -36.80
CA THR A 51 8.26 15.74 -37.22
C THR A 51 8.70 15.53 -38.67
N SER A 52 8.92 14.28 -39.07
CA SER A 52 9.31 13.96 -40.46
C SER A 52 8.20 14.28 -41.47
N LEU A 53 6.93 14.10 -41.11
CA LEU A 53 5.79 14.47 -41.95
C LEU A 53 5.58 16.00 -42.01
N GLU A 54 5.79 16.71 -40.90
CA GLU A 54 5.59 18.16 -40.80
C GLU A 54 6.65 19.00 -41.55
N ILE A 55 7.81 18.42 -41.86
CA ILE A 55 8.84 19.06 -42.71
C ILE A 55 8.33 19.31 -44.13
N ILE A 56 7.43 18.46 -44.63
CA ILE A 56 6.89 18.53 -46.00
C ILE A 56 5.86 19.67 -46.09
N LYS A 57 6.19 20.70 -46.86
CA LYS A 57 5.37 21.91 -47.01
C LYS A 57 4.15 21.69 -47.91
N PRO A 58 3.08 22.50 -47.77
CA PRO A 58 1.88 22.43 -48.62
C PRO A 58 2.13 22.51 -50.14
N SER A 59 3.21 23.16 -50.55
CA SER A 59 3.61 23.27 -51.97
C SER A 59 4.27 22.01 -52.53
N ASN A 60 4.57 21.00 -51.70
CA ASN A 60 5.21 19.77 -52.14
C ASN A 60 4.17 18.76 -52.66
N GLU A 61 4.49 18.06 -53.75
CA GLU A 61 3.64 17.04 -54.39
C GLU A 61 3.17 15.92 -53.43
N LEU A 62 3.96 15.62 -52.39
CA LEU A 62 3.65 14.58 -51.41
C LEU A 62 2.77 15.08 -50.25
N TYR A 63 2.40 16.36 -50.23
CA TYR A 63 1.62 16.95 -49.13
C TYR A 63 0.25 16.28 -48.95
N GLY A 64 -0.34 15.74 -50.02
CA GLY A 64 -1.57 14.93 -49.93
C GLY A 64 -1.42 13.73 -48.99
N LEU A 65 -0.26 13.06 -48.99
CA LEU A 65 0.04 11.94 -48.08
C LEU A 65 0.16 12.42 -46.63
N VAL A 66 0.76 13.59 -46.41
CA VAL A 66 0.87 14.19 -45.08
C VAL A 66 -0.52 14.48 -44.52
N LYS A 67 -1.37 15.16 -45.29
CA LYS A 67 -2.73 15.51 -44.89
C LYS A 67 -3.56 14.26 -44.55
N ALA A 68 -3.38 13.18 -45.30
CA ALA A 68 -4.09 11.92 -45.06
C ALA A 68 -3.60 11.17 -43.80
N ASN A 69 -2.30 11.20 -43.48
CA ASN A 69 -1.72 10.36 -42.43
C ASN A 69 -1.52 11.08 -41.08
N LEU A 70 -1.20 12.38 -41.10
CA LEU A 70 -0.85 13.15 -39.91
C LEU A 70 -1.88 13.04 -38.77
N PRO A 71 -3.21 13.10 -39.01
CA PRO A 71 -4.20 12.93 -37.96
C PRO A 71 -4.12 11.56 -37.26
N SER A 72 -3.84 10.49 -38.01
CA SER A 72 -3.71 9.15 -37.43
C SER A 72 -2.48 9.06 -36.51
N TYR A 73 -1.36 9.65 -36.91
CA TYR A 73 -0.12 9.64 -36.15
C TYR A 73 -0.25 10.46 -34.86
N GLN A 74 -0.88 11.64 -34.94
CA GLN A 74 -1.18 12.48 -33.78
C GLN A 74 -2.10 11.75 -32.79
N ASN A 75 -3.12 11.04 -33.28
CA ASN A 75 -4.01 10.23 -32.45
C ASN A 75 -3.27 9.06 -31.77
N SER A 76 -2.35 8.39 -32.48
CA SER A 76 -1.52 7.34 -31.89
C SER A 76 -0.58 7.88 -30.82
N LEU A 77 0.06 9.03 -31.05
CA LEU A 77 0.88 9.70 -30.04
C LEU A 77 0.06 10.06 -28.79
N LYS A 78 -1.14 10.60 -28.98
CA LYS A 78 -2.07 10.89 -27.87
C LYS A 78 -2.40 9.62 -27.07
N SER A 79 -2.75 8.53 -27.75
CA SER A 79 -3.05 7.26 -27.10
C SER A 79 -1.87 6.72 -26.29
N VAL A 80 -0.64 6.80 -26.82
CA VAL A 80 0.57 6.37 -26.09
C VAL A 80 0.84 7.26 -24.89
N ASN A 81 0.62 8.58 -25.01
CA ASN A 81 0.76 9.50 -23.88
C ASN A 81 -0.25 9.20 -22.76
N ASP A 82 -1.52 8.98 -23.13
CA ASP A 82 -2.58 8.65 -22.19
C ASP A 82 -2.31 7.31 -21.48
N GLN A 83 -1.78 6.32 -22.21
CA GLN A 83 -1.35 5.06 -21.64
C GLN A 83 -0.17 5.24 -20.70
N LEU A 84 0.87 5.97 -21.12
CA LEU A 84 2.05 6.23 -20.30
C LEU A 84 1.68 6.88 -18.96
N LEU A 85 0.83 7.91 -18.98
CA LEU A 85 0.38 8.59 -17.76
C LEU A 85 -0.35 7.65 -16.79
N LYS A 86 -1.23 6.79 -17.32
CA LYS A 86 -1.96 5.79 -16.52
C LYS A 86 -1.00 4.78 -15.91
N GLU A 87 -0.10 4.23 -16.71
CA GLU A 87 0.85 3.22 -16.26
C GLU A 87 1.85 3.77 -15.24
N GLU A 88 2.35 5.00 -15.43
CA GLU A 88 3.20 5.68 -14.45
C GLU A 88 2.45 5.87 -13.12
N THR A 89 1.16 6.22 -13.18
CA THR A 89 0.31 6.34 -11.99
C THR A 89 0.16 5.00 -11.27
N TRP A 90 -0.01 3.88 -11.99
CA TRP A 90 -0.12 2.55 -11.39
C TRP A 90 1.19 2.10 -10.76
N VAL A 91 2.32 2.27 -11.46
CA VAL A 91 3.65 1.95 -10.94
C VAL A 91 3.93 2.76 -9.66
N GLN A 92 3.59 4.06 -9.64
CA GLN A 92 3.76 4.89 -8.45
C GLN A 92 2.89 4.41 -7.28
N LYS A 93 1.63 4.02 -7.54
CA LYS A 93 0.73 3.48 -6.51
C LYS A 93 1.28 2.19 -5.91
N ILE A 94 1.82 1.29 -6.73
CA ILE A 94 2.47 0.06 -6.28
C ILE A 94 3.70 0.37 -5.41
N ALA A 95 4.55 1.31 -5.84
CA ALA A 95 5.72 1.73 -5.06
C ALA A 95 5.32 2.30 -3.70
N ASN A 96 4.36 3.22 -3.66
CA ASN A 96 3.87 3.83 -2.43
C ASN A 96 3.24 2.80 -1.48
N ALA A 97 2.43 1.88 -2.01
CA ALA A 97 1.84 0.81 -1.21
C ALA A 97 2.91 -0.12 -0.62
N THR A 98 3.93 -0.46 -1.40
CA THR A 98 5.08 -1.26 -0.94
C THR A 98 5.83 -0.56 0.18
N THR A 99 6.19 0.71 0.03
CA THR A 99 6.87 1.49 1.08
C THR A 99 6.05 1.56 2.36
N LEU A 100 4.74 1.80 2.25
CA LEU A 100 3.84 1.85 3.39
C LEU A 100 3.74 0.50 4.12
N ALA A 101 3.59 -0.60 3.38
CA ALA A 101 3.52 -1.94 3.95
C ALA A 101 4.85 -2.40 4.56
N GLN A 102 6.00 -1.97 4.01
CA GLN A 102 7.31 -2.20 4.61
C GLN A 102 7.44 -1.45 5.96
N ALA A 103 6.98 -0.20 6.02
CA ALA A 103 6.94 0.55 7.28
C ALA A 103 6.00 -0.12 8.30
N ALA A 104 4.83 -0.60 7.87
CA ALA A 104 3.90 -1.36 8.70
C ALA A 104 4.53 -2.65 9.22
N THR A 105 5.26 -3.39 8.37
CA THR A 105 5.96 -4.62 8.74
C THR A 105 7.04 -4.36 9.79
N LYS A 106 7.82 -3.28 9.64
CA LYS A 106 8.82 -2.88 10.65
C LYS A 106 8.15 -2.54 11.98
N ARG A 107 7.05 -1.78 11.94
CA ARG A 107 6.30 -1.40 13.16
C ARG A 107 5.62 -2.61 13.80
N GLN A 108 5.16 -3.58 13.02
CA GLN A 108 4.57 -4.82 13.52
C GLN A 108 5.53 -5.59 14.45
N ILE A 109 6.84 -5.52 14.20
CA ILE A 109 7.86 -6.21 15.02
C ILE A 109 8.01 -5.53 16.39
N THR A 110 7.86 -4.22 16.46
CA THR A 110 8.16 -3.43 17.67
C THR A 110 6.93 -2.96 18.44
N ALA A 111 5.73 -3.07 17.87
CA ALA A 111 4.48 -2.58 18.46
C ALA A 111 4.12 -3.29 19.77
N LYS A 112 3.88 -2.51 20.83
CA LYS A 112 3.55 -3.00 22.19
C LYS A 112 2.19 -2.52 22.69
N SER A 113 1.64 -1.47 22.11
CA SER A 113 0.40 -0.81 22.54
C SER A 113 -0.72 -0.88 21.51
N ALA A 114 -1.97 -0.69 21.95
CA ALA A 114 -3.12 -0.70 21.05
C ALA A 114 -3.02 0.36 19.93
N PRO A 115 -2.62 1.62 20.19
CA PRO A 115 -2.47 2.62 19.14
C PRO A 115 -1.42 2.24 18.08
N GLU A 116 -0.30 1.63 18.51
CA GLU A 116 0.73 1.17 17.57
C GLU A 116 0.21 0.04 16.67
N TRP A 117 -0.51 -0.93 17.23
CA TRP A 117 -1.12 -2.01 16.47
C TRP A 117 -2.24 -1.54 15.54
N GLN A 118 -3.04 -0.56 15.95
CA GLN A 118 -4.03 0.12 15.09
C GLN A 118 -3.35 0.83 13.93
N LYS A 119 -2.20 1.47 14.15
CA LYS A 119 -1.43 2.11 13.09
C LYS A 119 -0.88 1.07 12.09
N VAL A 120 -0.39 -0.07 12.56
CA VAL A 120 0.02 -1.20 11.70
C VAL A 120 -1.15 -1.68 10.84
N GLU A 121 -2.33 -1.89 11.44
CA GLU A 121 -3.54 -2.30 10.72
C GLU A 121 -3.92 -1.27 9.65
N SER A 122 -3.96 0.01 9.99
CA SER A 122 -4.33 1.11 9.09
C SER A 122 -3.36 1.24 7.89
N ASP A 123 -2.06 1.09 8.14
CA ASP A 123 -1.04 1.17 7.08
C ASP A 123 -1.17 -0.02 6.11
N PHE A 124 -1.36 -1.25 6.61
CA PHE A 124 -1.65 -2.40 5.75
C PHE A 124 -2.97 -2.25 5.01
N GLN A 125 -4.02 -1.74 5.66
CA GLN A 125 -5.31 -1.52 5.00
C GLN A 125 -5.17 -0.55 3.83
N THR A 126 -4.44 0.54 4.03
CA THR A 126 -4.19 1.54 2.98
C THR A 126 -3.37 0.95 1.83
N ALA A 127 -2.32 0.19 2.13
CA ALA A 127 -1.52 -0.49 1.12
C ALA A 127 -2.36 -1.49 0.31
N ILE A 128 -3.15 -2.33 0.97
CA ILE A 128 -4.03 -3.32 0.34
C ILE A 128 -5.09 -2.63 -0.54
N SER A 129 -5.75 -1.59 -0.03
CA SER A 129 -6.75 -0.83 -0.81
C SER A 129 -6.14 -0.19 -2.05
N THR A 130 -4.91 0.32 -1.95
CA THR A 130 -4.17 0.91 -3.08
C THR A 130 -3.80 -0.14 -4.13
N LEU A 131 -3.40 -1.35 -3.70
CA LEU A 131 -3.06 -2.44 -4.61
C LEU A 131 -4.30 -3.07 -5.29
N LYS A 132 -5.46 -3.08 -4.60
CA LYS A 132 -6.71 -3.65 -5.14
C LYS A 132 -7.28 -2.88 -6.32
N ILE A 133 -7.01 -1.58 -6.42
CA ILE A 133 -7.53 -0.74 -7.52
C ILE A 133 -6.67 -0.82 -8.79
N ILE A 134 -5.52 -1.49 -8.75
CA ILE A 134 -4.64 -1.65 -9.90
C ILE A 134 -5.33 -2.54 -10.94
N PRO A 135 -5.59 -2.05 -12.18
CA PRO A 135 -6.29 -2.83 -13.19
C PRO A 135 -5.54 -4.11 -13.60
N ILE A 136 -6.29 -5.15 -13.94
CA ILE A 136 -5.73 -6.34 -14.58
C ILE A 136 -5.16 -5.93 -15.95
N GLY A 137 -3.94 -6.35 -16.24
CA GLY A 137 -3.26 -6.04 -17.50
C GLY A 137 -2.47 -4.72 -17.49
N SER A 138 -2.51 -3.93 -16.41
CA SER A 138 -1.58 -2.82 -16.23
C SER A 138 -0.16 -3.35 -16.00
N LEU A 139 0.82 -2.46 -16.20
CA LEU A 139 2.18 -2.69 -15.74
C LEU A 139 2.19 -2.91 -14.22
N GLY A 140 2.93 -3.94 -13.77
CA GLY A 140 3.03 -4.29 -12.36
C GLY A 140 1.78 -4.95 -11.76
N SER A 141 0.75 -5.28 -12.55
CA SER A 141 -0.47 -5.95 -12.03
C SER A 141 -0.20 -7.34 -11.43
N GLU A 142 0.81 -8.05 -11.91
CA GLU A 142 1.27 -9.31 -11.29
C GLU A 142 1.94 -9.06 -9.93
N ASP A 143 2.82 -8.06 -9.85
CA ASP A 143 3.48 -7.68 -8.61
C ASP A 143 2.47 -7.19 -7.57
N ALA A 144 1.48 -6.39 -7.98
CA ALA A 144 0.39 -5.96 -7.11
C ALA A 144 -0.37 -7.15 -6.51
N ARG A 145 -0.63 -8.21 -7.30
CA ARG A 145 -1.28 -9.44 -6.81
C ARG A 145 -0.39 -10.24 -5.86
N LYS A 146 0.91 -10.34 -6.14
CA LYS A 146 1.88 -10.98 -5.22
C LYS A 146 1.92 -10.26 -3.88
N LEU A 147 2.02 -8.92 -3.91
CA LEU A 147 2.01 -8.08 -2.70
C LEU A 147 0.69 -8.19 -1.93
N LEU A 148 -0.46 -8.25 -2.62
CA LEU A 148 -1.74 -8.50 -1.98
C LEU A 148 -1.77 -9.84 -1.24
N ALA A 149 -1.28 -10.91 -1.86
CA ALA A 149 -1.20 -12.21 -1.22
C ALA A 149 -0.27 -12.20 0.02
N GLU A 150 0.80 -11.41 -0.02
CA GLU A 150 1.71 -11.24 1.12
C GLU A 150 1.08 -10.42 2.27
N TYR A 151 0.34 -9.36 1.95
CA TYR A 151 -0.12 -8.39 2.95
C TYR A 151 -1.45 -8.76 3.60
N GLN A 152 -2.32 -9.52 2.92
CA GLN A 152 -3.58 -9.99 3.48
C GLN A 152 -3.46 -10.76 4.81
N PRO A 153 -2.55 -11.74 4.98
CA PRO A 153 -2.39 -12.38 6.29
C PRO A 153 -1.85 -11.42 7.36
N LYS A 154 -1.00 -10.44 6.98
CA LYS A 154 -0.40 -9.50 7.93
C LYS A 154 -1.42 -8.55 8.56
N ILE A 155 -2.38 -8.04 7.77
CA ILE A 155 -3.45 -7.18 8.31
C ILE A 155 -4.34 -7.94 9.29
N ILE A 156 -4.60 -9.24 9.07
CA ILE A 156 -5.38 -10.07 9.99
C ILE A 156 -4.66 -10.16 11.34
N VAL A 157 -3.37 -10.46 11.33
CA VAL A 157 -2.54 -10.48 12.56
C VAL A 157 -2.54 -9.11 13.25
N ALA A 158 -2.39 -8.02 12.51
CA ALA A 158 -2.38 -6.67 13.06
C ALA A 158 -3.72 -6.33 13.75
N ARG A 159 -4.84 -6.62 13.08
CA ARG A 159 -6.20 -6.44 13.62
C ARG A 159 -6.43 -7.23 14.90
N ASP A 160 -6.05 -8.50 14.91
CA ASP A 160 -6.23 -9.36 16.08
C ASP A 160 -5.40 -8.88 17.27
N ARG A 161 -4.17 -8.43 17.02
CA ARG A 161 -3.32 -7.83 18.05
C ARG A 161 -3.87 -6.50 18.56
N ALA A 162 -4.36 -5.64 17.67
CA ALA A 162 -4.99 -4.37 18.04
C ALA A 162 -6.17 -4.60 18.99
N LYS A 163 -7.08 -5.53 18.63
CA LYS A 163 -8.22 -5.90 19.49
C LYS A 163 -7.78 -6.45 20.85
N LYS A 164 -6.80 -7.36 20.89
CA LYS A 164 -6.28 -7.91 22.15
C LYS A 164 -5.67 -6.83 23.03
N GLN A 165 -4.87 -5.92 22.48
CA GLN A 165 -4.28 -4.83 23.28
C GLN A 165 -5.32 -3.84 23.76
N GLN A 166 -6.34 -3.54 22.95
CA GLN A 166 -7.45 -2.67 23.36
C GLN A 166 -8.23 -3.28 24.54
N LEU A 167 -8.51 -4.57 24.47
CA LEU A 167 -9.21 -5.29 25.54
C LEU A 167 -8.34 -5.37 26.80
N ALA A 168 -7.04 -5.66 26.67
CA ALA A 168 -6.11 -5.65 27.80
C ALA A 168 -6.02 -4.28 28.47
N ALA A 169 -5.98 -3.19 27.68
CA ALA A 169 -6.01 -1.83 28.20
C ALA A 169 -7.31 -1.52 28.97
N THR A 170 -8.45 -2.00 28.46
CA THR A 170 -9.75 -1.86 29.12
C THR A 170 -9.76 -2.56 30.48
N PHE A 171 -9.30 -3.81 30.55
CA PHE A 171 -9.20 -4.55 31.81
C PHE A 171 -8.23 -3.91 32.79
N TYR A 172 -7.10 -3.39 32.31
CA TYR A 172 -6.16 -2.65 33.15
C TYR A 172 -6.80 -1.39 33.77
N GLN A 173 -7.56 -0.63 32.98
CA GLN A 173 -8.30 0.53 33.50
C GLN A 173 -9.36 0.14 34.54
N GLN A 174 -10.06 -0.98 34.34
CA GLN A 174 -11.00 -1.51 35.33
C GLN A 174 -10.29 -1.90 36.64
N ALA A 175 -9.13 -2.56 36.54
CA ALA A 175 -8.32 -2.92 37.70
C ALA A 175 -7.91 -1.68 38.51
N MET A 176 -7.43 -0.63 37.82
CA MET A 176 -7.03 0.63 38.46
C MET A 176 -8.20 1.33 39.16
N LYS A 177 -9.39 1.36 38.53
CA LYS A 177 -10.61 1.92 39.14
C LYS A 177 -11.03 1.14 40.39
N ALA A 178 -11.05 -0.19 40.32
CA ALA A 178 -11.42 -1.03 41.45
C ALA A 178 -10.42 -0.92 42.62
N ALA A 179 -9.12 -0.87 42.33
CA ALA A 179 -8.07 -0.64 43.34
C ALA A 179 -8.22 0.73 44.02
N SER A 180 -8.54 1.78 43.24
CA SER A 180 -8.81 3.11 43.78
C SER A 180 -10.04 3.11 44.72
N GLN A 181 -11.13 2.44 44.34
CA GLN A 181 -12.31 2.27 45.19
C GLN A 181 -12.01 1.49 46.47
N ALA A 182 -11.19 0.43 46.38
CA ALA A 182 -10.78 -0.35 47.53
C ALA A 182 -10.02 0.51 48.55
N LYS A 183 -9.14 1.39 48.08
CA LYS A 183 -8.44 2.37 48.93
C LYS A 183 -9.41 3.34 49.61
N VAL A 184 -10.41 3.84 48.89
CA VAL A 184 -11.44 4.73 49.47
C VAL A 184 -12.23 4.02 50.56
N TYR A 185 -12.71 2.80 50.31
CA TYR A 185 -13.44 2.02 51.32
C TYR A 185 -12.58 1.67 52.54
N GLY A 186 -11.29 1.36 52.33
CA GLY A 186 -10.34 1.15 53.43
C GLY A 186 -10.22 2.39 54.32
N ASN A 187 -10.07 3.57 53.73
CA ASN A 187 -10.00 4.84 54.47
C ASN A 187 -11.31 5.16 55.22
N GLN A 188 -12.44 4.61 54.78
CA GLN A 188 -13.76 4.77 55.41
C GLN A 188 -14.07 3.66 56.43
N ASN A 189 -13.11 2.79 56.75
CA ASN A 189 -13.31 1.60 57.60
C ASN A 189 -14.38 0.62 57.09
N GLN A 190 -14.73 0.70 55.80
CA GLN A 190 -15.70 -0.21 55.15
C GLN A 190 -14.98 -1.45 54.63
N TRP A 191 -14.42 -2.25 55.55
CA TRP A 191 -13.48 -3.34 55.22
C TRP A 191 -14.04 -4.39 54.27
N GLN A 192 -15.31 -4.79 54.45
CA GLN A 192 -15.96 -5.77 53.56
C GLN A 192 -16.08 -5.24 52.11
N SER A 193 -16.41 -3.95 51.95
CA SER A 193 -16.46 -3.29 50.64
C SER A 193 -15.07 -3.14 50.04
N ALA A 194 -14.05 -2.84 50.86
CA ALA A 194 -12.66 -2.74 50.43
C ALA A 194 -12.14 -4.06 49.87
N VAL A 195 -12.37 -5.18 50.57
CA VAL A 195 -11.96 -6.53 50.12
C VAL A 195 -12.61 -6.88 48.77
N LYS A 196 -13.93 -6.71 48.65
CA LYS A 196 -14.65 -6.97 47.38
C LYS A 196 -14.10 -6.14 46.21
N SER A 197 -13.74 -4.89 46.46
CA SER A 197 -13.13 -4.03 45.44
C SER A 197 -11.70 -4.47 45.08
N TRP A 198 -10.91 -4.97 46.04
CA TRP A 198 -9.59 -5.55 45.76
C TRP A 198 -9.67 -6.84 44.93
N GLU A 199 -10.60 -7.73 45.26
CA GLU A 199 -10.84 -8.96 44.50
C GLU A 199 -11.16 -8.65 43.02
N ARG A 200 -12.04 -7.67 42.77
CA ARG A 200 -12.34 -7.19 41.41
C ARG A 200 -11.10 -6.63 40.72
N ALA A 201 -10.28 -5.87 41.43
CA ALA A 201 -9.05 -5.30 40.86
C ALA A 201 -8.09 -6.40 40.38
N VAL A 202 -7.86 -7.42 41.22
CA VAL A 202 -7.02 -8.58 40.88
C VAL A 202 -7.60 -9.38 39.73
N GLN A 203 -8.91 -9.63 39.72
CA GLN A 203 -9.58 -10.35 38.63
C GLN A 203 -9.44 -9.63 37.30
N SER A 204 -9.65 -8.30 37.27
CA SER A 204 -9.45 -7.48 36.07
C SER A 204 -7.99 -7.47 35.63
N ALA A 205 -7.03 -7.39 36.55
CA ALA A 205 -5.60 -7.46 36.21
C ALA A 205 -5.22 -8.81 35.58
N TYR A 206 -5.75 -9.92 36.11
CA TYR A 206 -5.58 -11.26 35.53
C TYR A 206 -6.20 -11.36 34.12
N ALA A 207 -7.40 -10.80 33.92
CA ALA A 207 -8.02 -10.76 32.59
C ALA A 207 -7.16 -9.98 31.58
N ALA A 208 -6.53 -8.88 31.99
CA ALA A 208 -5.63 -8.09 31.13
C ALA A 208 -4.40 -8.90 30.66
N THR A 209 -3.78 -9.69 31.54
CA THR A 209 -2.63 -10.52 31.19
C THR A 209 -3.03 -11.74 30.35
N ALA A 210 -4.17 -12.37 30.66
CA ALA A 210 -4.68 -13.53 29.94
C ALA A 210 -5.01 -13.24 28.47
N VAL A 211 -5.52 -12.05 28.16
CA VAL A 211 -5.77 -11.61 26.77
C VAL A 211 -4.48 -11.36 26.00
N ARG A 212 -3.42 -10.91 26.69
CA ARG A 212 -2.11 -10.65 26.08
C ARG A 212 -1.32 -11.95 25.82
N GLY A 213 -1.44 -12.95 26.70
CA GLY A 213 -0.71 -14.22 26.64
C GLY A 213 -1.23 -15.23 25.59
N ARG A 214 -2.52 -15.21 25.22
CA ARG A 214 -3.14 -16.10 24.21
C ARG A 214 -2.74 -15.81 22.75
N GLY A 215 -1.48 -15.48 22.50
CA GLY A 215 -0.98 -15.19 21.16
C GLY A 215 0.52 -15.04 21.04
N GLN A 216 1.29 -15.12 22.13
CA GLN A 216 2.72 -15.35 22.02
C GLN A 216 2.92 -16.85 21.88
N GLY A 217 3.42 -17.30 20.72
CA GLY A 217 3.86 -18.67 20.55
C GLY A 217 4.80 -19.04 21.70
N SER A 218 4.54 -20.19 22.29
CA SER A 218 5.27 -20.78 23.41
C SER A 218 6.78 -20.66 23.25
N ARG A 219 7.40 -19.81 24.08
CA ARG A 219 8.76 -19.90 24.62
C ARG A 219 9.03 -18.57 25.31
N GLU A 220 8.65 -18.47 26.58
CA GLU A 220 9.51 -17.93 27.64
C GLU A 220 8.78 -17.92 28.98
N GLN A 221 9.16 -18.91 29.78
CA GLN A 221 9.46 -18.80 31.21
C GLN A 221 8.35 -18.29 32.13
N GLY A 222 7.84 -19.25 32.90
CA GLY A 222 7.24 -18.99 34.20
C GLY A 222 8.18 -18.12 35.04
N ARG A 223 7.72 -16.91 35.32
CA ARG A 223 8.14 -16.17 36.50
C ARG A 223 6.96 -16.13 37.45
N ASN A 224 7.13 -16.85 38.55
CA ASN A 224 6.32 -16.78 39.75
C ASN A 224 5.98 -15.32 40.06
N PHE A 225 4.69 -14.98 39.99
CA PHE A 225 4.21 -13.73 40.57
C PHE A 225 3.90 -14.00 42.04
N PHE A 226 4.78 -13.46 42.87
CA PHE A 226 4.65 -13.35 44.31
C PHE A 226 3.40 -12.51 44.63
N ILE A 227 2.37 -13.16 45.17
CA ILE A 227 1.34 -12.46 45.94
C ILE A 227 2.06 -12.02 47.22
N PRO A 228 2.13 -10.73 47.57
CA PRO A 228 2.66 -10.36 48.87
C PRO A 228 1.76 -10.96 49.96
N SER A 229 2.28 -11.96 50.66
CA SER A 229 1.62 -12.69 51.75
C SER A 229 1.32 -11.84 53.00
N SER A 230 1.36 -10.51 52.90
CA SER A 230 1.26 -9.60 54.04
C SER A 230 -0.16 -9.36 54.53
N PHE A 231 -1.15 -10.15 54.12
CA PHE A 231 -2.55 -9.99 54.57
C PHE A 231 -3.17 -11.20 55.27
N PHE A 232 -2.43 -12.28 55.49
CA PHE A 232 -2.94 -13.47 56.18
C PHE A 232 -2.73 -13.50 57.70
N LEU A 233 -2.31 -12.39 58.34
CA LEU A 233 -1.94 -12.37 59.77
C LEU A 233 -2.79 -11.48 60.69
N LEU A 234 -4.05 -11.20 60.36
CA LEU A 234 -4.97 -10.51 61.29
C LEU A 234 -6.36 -11.16 61.37
N LEU A 235 -6.38 -12.48 61.58
CA LEU A 235 -7.58 -13.23 61.98
C LEU A 235 -7.31 -14.15 63.19
N SER A 236 -6.54 -13.65 64.15
CA SER A 236 -6.40 -14.26 65.47
C SER A 236 -6.37 -13.17 66.54
N PHE A 237 -7.53 -12.56 66.84
CA PHE A 237 -7.87 -12.00 68.16
C PHE A 237 -9.36 -11.64 68.14
N SER A 238 -10.17 -12.55 68.64
CA SER A 238 -11.44 -12.31 69.33
C SER A 238 -11.57 -13.40 70.38
#